data_AF-A0A653E3I1-F1
#
_entry.id   AF-A0A653E3I1-F1
#
_cell.length_a   1.000
_cell.length_b   1.000
_cell.length_c   1.000
_cell.angle_alpha   90.00
_cell.angle_beta   90.00
_cell.angle_gamma   90.00
#
_symmetry.space_group_name_H-M   'P 1'
#
loop_
_entity.id
_entity.type
_entity.pdbx_description
1 polymer ?
#
loop_
_entity_poly.entity_id
_entity_poly.type
_entity_poly.pdbx_seq_one_letter_code
_entity_poly.pdbx_strand_id
1 'polypeptide(L)'
;MMIKKALLALTLLGGTGVAMADAYFADMQEEIPPQPKATNLGYFVPRDLSEIPKGAFGDKIRKGYELFVNTQQLNGRSVGNQLNCTNCHLDAGAKAYAAPMWAAYLAYPAFRKKNNHVNTFAERVQGCFNFSMNGKAPAIDSPELVAISAYSYWLLMGGLLDMFGMQKTAVPELSDAALQQGGNIDDFKLPGPLSDKVKLDKRGQMPGRAFAKLDKTDQAPSPERGAKIYAEHCALCHAEDGQGIKMADVTVLPPLWGAQSYNWGAGMHRVNTAATFIYENMPLGKAVQLKPQEAWDVAAYINSRERPQDPRFEGDVAATAKQYHADDDGFYGKEVEGEILGTKAFPATTVK
;
A
#
# COMPACT_ATOMS: atom_id res chain seq x y z
N MET A 1 -49.93 57.16 -20.57
CA MET A 1 -49.55 56.79 -19.19
C MET A 1 -49.95 55.34 -18.97
N MET A 2 -49.03 54.53 -18.42
CA MET A 2 -49.13 53.10 -18.06
C MET A 2 -48.97 52.05 -19.18
N ILE A 3 -47.70 51.65 -19.33
CA ILE A 3 -47.18 50.40 -19.90
C ILE A 3 -47.57 49.24 -18.97
N LYS A 4 -48.26 48.21 -19.47
CA LYS A 4 -48.38 46.91 -18.78
C LYS A 4 -47.55 45.87 -19.53
N LYS A 5 -46.55 45.35 -18.83
CA LYS A 5 -45.55 44.37 -19.27
C LYS A 5 -46.21 43.00 -19.52
N ALA A 6 -45.91 42.42 -20.68
CA ALA A 6 -46.15 41.01 -20.97
C ALA A 6 -45.06 40.18 -20.28
N LEU A 7 -45.46 39.19 -19.48
CA LEU A 7 -44.55 38.20 -18.88
C LEU A 7 -44.50 36.99 -19.81
N LEU A 8 -43.41 36.86 -20.57
CA LEU A 8 -43.11 35.69 -21.37
C LEU A 8 -42.40 34.67 -20.47
N ALA A 9 -43.07 33.58 -20.12
CA ALA A 9 -42.49 32.48 -19.36
C ALA A 9 -41.57 31.66 -20.29
N LEU A 10 -40.26 31.89 -20.18
CA LEU A 10 -39.23 31.09 -20.84
C LEU A 10 -38.94 29.87 -19.97
N THR A 11 -39.51 28.72 -20.32
CA THR A 11 -39.16 27.41 -19.75
C THR A 11 -37.73 27.06 -20.17
N LEU A 12 -36.76 27.23 -19.26
CA LEU A 12 -35.44 26.64 -19.39
C LEU A 12 -35.56 25.11 -19.24
N LEU A 13 -35.39 24.39 -20.35
CA LEU A 13 -35.00 22.99 -20.32
C LEU A 13 -33.57 22.91 -19.79
N GLY A 14 -33.46 22.69 -18.48
CA GLY A 14 -32.19 22.34 -17.83
C GLY A 14 -31.76 20.97 -18.33
N GLY A 15 -30.81 20.94 -19.27
CA GLY A 15 -30.10 19.72 -19.62
C GLY A 15 -29.39 19.20 -18.38
N THR A 16 -29.81 18.03 -17.90
CA THR A 16 -29.07 17.27 -16.90
C THR A 16 -27.80 16.76 -17.54
N GLY A 17 -26.73 17.55 -17.47
CA GLY A 17 -25.38 17.04 -17.61
C GLY A 17 -25.16 16.06 -16.46
N VAL A 18 -25.18 14.76 -16.76
CA VAL A 18 -24.62 13.76 -15.85
C VAL A 18 -23.13 14.08 -15.81
N ALA A 19 -22.69 14.76 -14.75
CA ALA A 19 -21.28 14.81 -14.42
C ALA A 19 -20.85 13.37 -14.16
N MET A 20 -20.09 12.80 -15.10
CA MET A 20 -19.29 11.62 -14.84
C MET A 20 -18.36 12.00 -13.69
N ALA A 21 -18.68 11.52 -12.49
CA ALA A 21 -17.80 11.69 -11.35
C ALA A 21 -16.62 10.74 -11.60
N ASP A 22 -15.53 11.27 -12.15
CA ASP A 22 -14.22 10.62 -12.08
C ASP A 22 -14.05 10.14 -10.64
N ALA A 23 -13.88 8.84 -10.41
CA ALA A 23 -13.57 8.32 -9.09
C ALA A 23 -12.15 8.81 -8.71
N TYR A 24 -12.07 10.05 -8.22
CA TYR A 24 -10.82 10.69 -7.86
C TYR A 24 -10.31 10.09 -6.55
N PHE A 25 -9.43 9.10 -6.66
CA PHE A 25 -8.72 8.56 -5.52
C PHE A 25 -7.54 9.46 -5.18
N ALA A 26 -7.47 9.87 -3.90
CA ALA A 26 -6.43 10.76 -3.43
C ALA A 26 -5.02 10.24 -3.75
N ASP A 27 -4.73 8.93 -3.63
CA ASP A 27 -3.50 8.26 -4.10
C ASP A 27 -3.87 7.08 -5.02
N MET A 28 -3.25 6.97 -6.20
CA MET A 28 -3.56 5.94 -7.22
C MET A 28 -2.53 4.80 -7.31
N GLN A 29 -1.78 4.57 -6.23
CA GLN A 29 -0.69 3.58 -6.14
C GLN A 29 0.31 3.58 -7.31
N GLU A 30 0.90 4.74 -7.58
CA GLU A 30 2.09 4.82 -8.43
C GLU A 30 3.20 3.89 -7.95
N GLU A 31 4.02 3.40 -8.89
CA GLU A 31 5.16 2.56 -8.54
C GLU A 31 6.13 3.33 -7.65
N ILE A 32 6.49 2.72 -6.52
CA ILE A 32 7.57 3.21 -5.68
C ILE A 32 8.83 2.46 -6.13
N PRO A 33 9.84 3.16 -6.66
CA PRO A 33 11.03 2.50 -7.17
C PRO A 33 11.73 1.74 -6.04
N PRO A 34 12.15 0.49 -6.28
CA PRO A 34 12.86 -0.28 -5.27
C PRO A 34 14.22 0.36 -4.98
N GLN A 35 14.75 0.13 -3.77
CA GLN A 35 15.99 0.74 -3.32
C GLN A 35 17.15 -0.24 -3.37
N PRO A 36 18.37 0.20 -3.73
CA PRO A 36 19.56 -0.64 -3.59
C PRO A 36 19.68 -1.17 -2.16
N LYS A 37 20.09 -2.44 -2.04
CA LYS A 37 20.35 -3.04 -0.74
C LYS A 37 21.61 -2.41 -0.13
N ALA A 38 21.50 -1.90 1.09
CA ALA A 38 22.63 -1.31 1.80
C ALA A 38 23.67 -2.39 2.13
N THR A 39 24.95 -2.05 1.97
CA THR A 39 26.08 -2.98 2.19
C THR A 39 26.37 -3.21 3.66
N ASN A 40 26.01 -2.27 4.53
CA ASN A 40 26.05 -2.42 5.98
C ASN A 40 24.66 -2.87 6.50
N LEU A 41 24.58 -4.09 7.03
CA LEU A 41 23.34 -4.72 7.50
C LEU A 41 22.73 -4.07 8.77
N GLY A 42 23.23 -2.91 9.20
CA GLY A 42 22.67 -2.13 10.31
C GLY A 42 21.46 -1.34 9.85
N TYR A 43 20.29 -1.99 9.83
CA TYR A 43 19.04 -1.30 9.50
C TYR A 43 18.49 -0.52 10.69
N PHE A 44 17.64 0.46 10.37
CA PHE A 44 16.86 1.18 11.37
C PHE A 44 16.02 0.20 12.20
N VAL A 45 16.12 0.30 13.52
CA VAL A 45 15.35 -0.51 14.47
C VAL A 45 14.41 0.42 15.22
N PRO A 46 13.08 0.28 15.04
CA PRO A 46 12.12 1.03 15.83
C PRO A 46 12.26 0.73 17.33
N ARG A 47 11.82 1.68 18.15
CA ARG A 47 11.71 1.48 19.60
C ARG A 47 10.79 0.29 19.90
N ASP A 48 11.08 -0.43 20.98
CA ASP A 48 10.29 -1.58 21.41
C ASP A 48 8.85 -1.19 21.75
N LEU A 49 7.87 -1.96 21.29
CA LEU A 49 6.44 -1.67 21.47
C LEU A 49 6.01 -1.62 22.96
N SER A 50 6.76 -2.24 23.87
CA SER A 50 6.53 -2.13 25.32
C SER A 50 6.78 -0.72 25.86
N GLU A 51 7.54 0.10 25.15
CA GLU A 51 7.85 1.49 25.51
C GLU A 51 6.79 2.49 25.01
N ILE A 52 5.68 2.02 24.42
CA ILE A 52 4.56 2.90 24.07
C ILE A 52 4.03 3.56 25.36
N PRO A 53 3.95 4.91 25.43
CA PRO A 53 3.57 5.59 26.66
C PRO A 53 2.12 5.29 27.09
N LYS A 54 1.77 5.61 28.33
CA LYS A 54 0.36 5.63 28.76
C LYS A 54 -0.30 6.94 28.32
N GLY A 55 -1.64 6.96 28.31
CA GLY A 55 -2.43 8.16 28.00
C GLY A 55 -2.82 8.25 26.51
N ALA A 56 -3.54 9.31 26.16
CA ALA A 56 -4.25 9.42 24.89
C ALA A 56 -3.37 9.21 23.65
N PHE A 57 -2.15 9.74 23.64
CA PHE A 57 -1.23 9.52 22.52
C PHE A 57 -0.76 8.05 22.43
N GLY A 58 -0.42 7.45 23.57
CA GLY A 58 -0.09 6.03 23.65
C GLY A 58 -1.21 5.11 23.20
N ASP A 59 -2.45 5.41 23.60
CA ASP A 59 -3.63 4.62 23.22
C ASP A 59 -3.90 4.69 21.71
N LYS A 60 -3.67 5.85 21.10
CA LYS A 60 -3.71 6.04 19.65
C LYS A 60 -2.64 5.20 18.93
N ILE A 61 -1.41 5.15 19.45
CA ILE A 61 -0.33 4.32 18.89
C ILE A 61 -0.69 2.83 18.99
N ARG A 62 -1.18 2.37 20.16
CA ARG A 62 -1.64 0.98 20.33
C ARG A 62 -2.75 0.63 19.36
N LYS A 63 -3.74 1.52 19.19
CA LYS A 63 -4.81 1.32 18.21
C LYS A 63 -4.28 1.24 16.78
N GLY A 64 -3.28 2.06 16.45
CA GLY A 64 -2.62 2.04 15.14
C GLY A 64 -1.92 0.72 14.88
N TYR A 65 -1.15 0.23 15.86
CA TYR A 65 -0.54 -1.11 15.82
C TYR A 65 -1.59 -2.20 15.63
N GLU A 66 -2.65 -2.21 16.45
CA GLU A 66 -3.74 -3.20 16.38
C GLU A 66 -4.40 -3.24 14.99
N LEU A 67 -4.72 -2.07 14.42
CA LEU A 67 -5.31 -1.97 13.08
C LEU A 67 -4.32 -2.39 11.98
N PHE A 68 -3.02 -2.17 12.18
CA PHE A 68 -2.00 -2.57 11.22
C PHE A 68 -1.80 -4.09 11.20
N VAL A 69 -1.75 -4.73 12.37
CA VAL A 69 -1.55 -6.18 12.49
C VAL A 69 -2.82 -6.98 12.22
N ASN A 70 -3.98 -6.41 12.55
CA ASN A 70 -5.29 -7.01 12.35
C ASN A 70 -6.26 -5.98 11.75
N THR A 71 -6.02 -5.65 10.49
CA THR A 71 -6.86 -4.73 9.70
C THR A 71 -8.24 -5.32 9.42
N GLN A 72 -8.42 -6.63 9.57
CA GLN A 72 -9.72 -7.31 9.47
C GLN A 72 -10.75 -6.83 10.50
N GLN A 73 -10.35 -6.07 11.54
CA GLN A 73 -11.28 -5.29 12.37
C GLN A 73 -12.16 -4.30 11.57
N LEU A 74 -11.72 -3.94 10.36
CA LEU A 74 -12.41 -3.05 9.43
C LEU A 74 -13.06 -3.81 8.26
N ASN A 75 -13.12 -5.14 8.31
CA ASN A 75 -13.78 -5.95 7.29
C ASN A 75 -15.26 -5.54 7.15
N GLY A 76 -15.71 -5.37 5.91
CA GLY A 76 -17.05 -4.91 5.57
C GLY A 76 -17.32 -3.42 5.84
N ARG A 77 -16.33 -2.65 6.33
CA ARG A 77 -16.41 -1.18 6.51
C ARG A 77 -15.37 -0.41 5.70
N SER A 78 -14.13 -0.87 5.71
CA SER A 78 -13.04 -0.29 4.92
C SER A 78 -12.14 -1.33 4.24
N VAL A 79 -12.31 -2.60 4.57
CA VAL A 79 -11.60 -3.73 3.95
C VAL A 79 -12.63 -4.63 3.27
N GLY A 80 -12.41 -4.91 1.99
CA GLY A 80 -13.30 -5.76 1.18
C GLY A 80 -12.68 -7.11 0.80
N ASN A 81 -11.53 -7.44 1.35
CA ASN A 81 -10.83 -8.69 1.12
C ASN A 81 -10.30 -9.30 2.43
N GLN A 82 -9.45 -10.32 2.33
CA GLN A 82 -8.95 -11.09 3.47
C GLN A 82 -7.52 -10.75 3.87
N LEU A 83 -7.01 -9.59 3.44
CA LEU A 83 -5.65 -9.17 3.75
C LEU A 83 -5.59 -8.34 5.04
N ASN A 84 -4.40 -8.27 5.63
CA ASN A 84 -3.99 -7.34 6.66
C ASN A 84 -2.79 -6.54 6.12
N CYS A 85 -2.53 -5.33 6.65
CA CYS A 85 -1.36 -4.55 6.24
C CYS A 85 -0.06 -5.37 6.39
N THR A 86 0.02 -6.18 7.44
CA THR A 86 1.14 -7.07 7.75
C THR A 86 1.41 -8.18 6.73
N ASN A 87 0.47 -8.49 5.83
CA ASN A 87 0.73 -9.48 4.79
C ASN A 87 1.76 -9.01 3.76
N CYS A 88 1.93 -7.70 3.60
CA CYS A 88 2.96 -7.10 2.74
C CYS A 88 3.99 -6.29 3.54
N HIS A 89 3.56 -5.66 4.63
CA HIS A 89 4.39 -4.83 5.50
C HIS A 89 4.83 -5.63 6.73
N LEU A 90 5.85 -6.47 6.52
CA LEU A 90 6.26 -7.48 7.50
C LEU A 90 6.75 -6.86 8.81
N ASP A 91 6.73 -7.68 9.87
CA ASP A 91 7.13 -7.30 11.23
C ASP A 91 6.35 -6.07 11.74
N ALA A 92 5.02 -6.10 11.61
CA ALA A 92 4.15 -4.97 11.93
C ALA A 92 4.56 -3.64 11.25
N GLY A 93 5.17 -3.71 10.06
CA GLY A 93 5.66 -2.55 9.34
C GLY A 93 7.04 -2.05 9.78
N ALA A 94 7.78 -2.81 10.58
CA ALA A 94 9.13 -2.48 11.01
C ALA A 94 10.23 -3.04 10.08
N LYS A 95 9.95 -4.13 9.34
CA LYS A 95 11.00 -4.84 8.58
C LYS A 95 11.53 -4.00 7.41
N ALA A 96 12.83 -3.75 7.42
CA ALA A 96 13.56 -3.16 6.30
C ALA A 96 13.34 -3.99 5.01
N TYR A 97 13.18 -3.29 3.89
CA TYR A 97 12.92 -3.86 2.56
C TYR A 97 11.62 -4.67 2.42
N ALA A 98 10.68 -4.49 3.36
CA ALA A 98 9.29 -4.92 3.26
C ALA A 98 8.34 -3.69 3.34
N ALA A 99 8.74 -2.58 2.70
CA ALA A 99 8.06 -1.29 2.73
C ALA A 99 7.69 -0.82 4.16
N PRO A 100 8.68 -0.62 5.04
CA PRO A 100 8.41 -0.30 6.44
C PRO A 100 7.76 1.09 6.64
N MET A 101 6.92 1.19 7.67
CA MET A 101 6.13 2.38 7.99
C MET A 101 6.98 3.54 8.51
N TRP A 102 8.05 3.26 9.27
CA TRP A 102 8.97 4.31 9.72
C TRP A 102 9.61 5.06 8.54
N ALA A 103 10.04 4.34 7.51
CA ALA A 103 10.63 4.92 6.31
C ALA A 103 9.57 5.63 5.45
N ALA A 104 8.37 5.05 5.37
CA ALA A 104 7.27 5.64 4.64
C ALA A 104 6.85 6.97 5.27
N TYR A 105 6.71 7.05 6.59
CA TYR A 105 6.29 8.29 7.26
C TYR A 105 7.23 9.45 6.93
N LEU A 106 8.55 9.25 6.98
CA LEU A 106 9.51 10.30 6.67
C LEU A 106 9.50 10.70 5.19
N ALA A 107 9.01 9.85 4.29
CA ALA A 107 9.04 10.08 2.86
C ALA A 107 7.82 10.79 2.26
N TYR A 108 6.82 11.13 3.09
CA TYR A 108 5.60 11.83 2.68
C TYR A 108 5.42 13.13 3.48
N PRO A 109 4.88 14.22 2.89
CA PRO A 109 4.24 14.29 1.59
C PRO A 109 5.18 14.10 0.38
N ALA A 110 4.62 13.60 -0.73
CA ALA A 110 5.37 13.39 -1.96
C ALA A 110 4.49 13.56 -3.21
N PHE A 111 5.02 14.23 -4.23
CA PHE A 111 4.34 14.34 -5.52
C PHE A 111 4.17 12.97 -6.19
N ARG A 112 3.02 12.77 -6.82
CA ARG A 112 2.68 11.57 -7.58
C ARG A 112 2.14 11.98 -8.94
N LYS A 113 2.73 11.43 -9.99
CA LYS A 113 2.35 11.71 -11.39
C LYS A 113 0.99 11.08 -11.70
N LYS A 114 0.66 9.90 -11.13
CA LYS A 114 -0.58 9.18 -11.47
C LYS A 114 -1.87 9.97 -11.18
N ASN A 115 -1.87 10.85 -10.20
CA ASN A 115 -3.00 11.73 -9.83
C ASN A 115 -2.65 13.23 -9.92
N ASN A 116 -1.42 13.56 -10.33
CA ASN A 116 -0.87 14.91 -10.40
C ASN A 116 -1.03 15.71 -9.08
N HIS A 117 -0.82 15.04 -7.93
CA HIS A 117 -1.09 15.58 -6.60
C HIS A 117 0.10 15.37 -5.64
N VAL A 118 0.24 16.26 -4.65
CA VAL A 118 1.17 16.07 -3.53
C VAL A 118 0.43 15.31 -2.44
N ASN A 119 0.66 14.00 -2.39
CA ASN A 119 0.04 13.13 -1.41
C ASN A 119 0.69 13.27 -0.04
N THR A 120 -0.11 13.50 0.98
CA THR A 120 0.23 13.29 2.40
C THR A 120 0.41 11.81 2.72
N PHE A 121 0.98 11.51 3.89
CA PHE A 121 1.09 10.14 4.37
C PHE A 121 -0.29 9.47 4.51
N ALA A 122 -1.27 10.19 5.06
CA ALA A 122 -2.62 9.71 5.24
C ALA A 122 -3.34 9.36 3.93
N GLU A 123 -3.24 10.23 2.90
CA GLU A 123 -3.81 9.94 1.58
C GLU A 123 -3.15 8.71 0.95
N ARG A 124 -1.85 8.49 1.20
CA ARG A 124 -1.19 7.25 0.79
C ARG A 124 -1.79 6.02 1.48
N VAL A 125 -2.07 6.10 2.77
CA VAL A 125 -2.74 5.01 3.51
C VAL A 125 -4.17 4.78 2.97
N GLN A 126 -4.89 5.83 2.58
CA GLN A 126 -6.19 5.69 1.89
C GLN A 126 -6.05 4.91 0.57
N GLY A 127 -5.01 5.19 -0.22
CA GLY A 127 -4.67 4.38 -1.39
C GLY A 127 -4.46 2.90 -1.05
N CYS A 128 -3.83 2.57 0.07
CA CYS A 128 -3.72 1.16 0.50
C CYS A 128 -5.09 0.52 0.74
N PHE A 129 -6.04 1.22 1.36
CA PHE A 129 -7.40 0.70 1.56
C PHE A 129 -8.15 0.48 0.24
N ASN A 130 -8.10 1.45 -0.68
CA ASN A 130 -8.84 1.37 -1.95
C ASN A 130 -8.34 0.25 -2.87
N PHE A 131 -7.03 -0.03 -2.85
CA PHE A 131 -6.41 -0.94 -3.79
C PHE A 131 -5.96 -2.26 -3.14
N SER A 132 -5.03 -2.20 -2.18
CA SER A 132 -4.49 -3.40 -1.53
C SER A 132 -5.54 -4.11 -0.69
N MET A 133 -6.39 -3.36 0.02
CA MET A 133 -7.45 -3.93 0.87
C MET A 133 -8.77 -4.13 0.12
N ASN A 134 -8.79 -3.82 -1.19
CA ASN A 134 -9.97 -3.87 -2.06
C ASN A 134 -11.22 -3.30 -1.36
N GLY A 135 -11.07 -2.15 -0.70
CA GLY A 135 -12.09 -1.58 0.15
C GLY A 135 -12.40 -0.13 -0.16
N LYS A 136 -13.02 0.54 0.81
CA LYS A 136 -13.27 1.99 0.78
C LYS A 136 -12.45 2.63 1.87
N ALA A 137 -11.56 3.54 1.50
CA ALA A 137 -10.73 4.25 2.45
C ALA A 137 -11.58 4.93 3.54
N PRO A 138 -11.16 4.85 4.83
CA PRO A 138 -11.73 5.69 5.87
C PRO A 138 -11.53 7.18 5.56
N ALA A 139 -12.36 8.04 6.17
CA ALA A 139 -12.17 9.49 6.08
C ALA A 139 -10.79 9.91 6.60
N ILE A 140 -10.20 10.96 6.01
CA ILE A 140 -8.82 11.39 6.30
C ILE A 140 -8.59 11.74 7.77
N ASP A 141 -9.63 12.22 8.46
CA ASP A 141 -9.66 12.61 9.86
C ASP A 141 -10.24 11.52 10.78
N SER A 142 -10.51 10.33 10.23
CA SER A 142 -11.04 9.21 11.03
C SER A 142 -10.06 8.78 12.13
N PRO A 143 -10.57 8.32 13.28
CA PRO A 143 -9.74 7.76 14.34
C PRO A 143 -8.82 6.64 13.86
N GLU A 144 -9.26 5.82 12.90
CA GLU A 144 -8.49 4.74 12.30
C GLU A 144 -7.26 5.23 11.54
N LEU A 145 -7.40 6.21 10.64
CA LEU A 145 -6.25 6.76 9.90
C LEU A 145 -5.34 7.59 10.79
N VAL A 146 -5.90 8.33 11.75
CA VAL A 146 -5.13 9.02 12.79
C VAL A 146 -4.27 8.05 13.59
N ALA A 147 -4.83 6.91 13.98
CA ALA A 147 -4.12 5.88 14.72
C ALA A 147 -2.98 5.23 13.91
N ILE A 148 -3.24 4.84 12.65
CA ILE A 148 -2.21 4.25 11.77
C ILE A 148 -1.05 5.22 11.53
N SER A 149 -1.34 6.51 11.35
CA SER A 149 -0.31 7.54 11.22
C SER A 149 0.46 7.78 12.52
N ALA A 150 -0.21 7.76 13.68
CA ALA A 150 0.45 7.85 14.98
C ALA A 150 1.44 6.71 15.21
N TYR A 151 1.04 5.49 14.87
CA TYR A 151 1.91 4.31 14.94
C TYR A 151 3.13 4.45 14.02
N SER A 152 2.92 4.85 12.77
CA SER A 152 4.00 5.04 11.79
C SER A 152 4.98 6.12 12.21
N TYR A 153 4.48 7.25 12.74
CA TYR A 153 5.27 8.31 13.34
C TYR A 153 6.08 7.81 14.54
N TRP A 154 5.45 7.03 15.43
CA TRP A 154 6.10 6.52 16.63
C TRP A 154 7.23 5.53 16.30
N LEU A 155 7.04 4.64 15.32
CA LEU A 155 8.10 3.75 14.83
C LEU A 155 9.32 4.55 14.36
N LEU A 156 9.10 5.62 13.59
CA LEU A 156 10.15 6.50 13.10
C LEU A 156 10.83 7.29 14.23
N MET A 157 10.06 8.03 15.03
CA MET A 157 10.62 8.98 15.99
C MET A 157 11.26 8.25 17.18
N GLY A 158 10.63 7.17 17.65
CA GLY A 158 11.18 6.32 18.71
C GLY A 158 12.51 5.71 18.31
N GLY A 159 12.58 5.09 17.12
CA GLY A 159 13.84 4.51 16.63
C GLY A 159 14.92 5.56 16.36
N LEU A 160 14.57 6.76 15.86
CA LEU A 160 15.54 7.85 15.71
C LEU A 160 16.11 8.26 17.08
N LEU A 161 15.28 8.47 18.09
CA LEU A 161 15.75 8.78 19.45
C LEU A 161 16.71 7.70 19.97
N ASP A 162 16.34 6.43 19.80
CA ASP A 162 17.13 5.30 20.31
C ASP A 162 18.50 5.19 19.62
N MET A 163 18.54 5.41 18.30
CA MET A 163 19.79 5.45 17.52
C MET A 163 20.80 6.48 18.03
N PHE A 164 20.33 7.56 18.67
CA PHE A 164 21.19 8.59 19.25
C PHE A 164 21.32 8.49 20.79
N GLY A 165 21.01 7.32 21.36
CA GLY A 165 21.17 7.05 22.79
C GLY A 165 20.13 7.74 23.68
N MET A 166 18.94 8.03 23.13
CA MET A 166 17.86 8.75 23.80
C MET A 166 16.66 7.84 24.13
N GLN A 167 16.92 6.62 24.56
CA GLN A 167 15.89 5.61 24.84
C GLN A 167 14.87 6.08 25.90
N LYS A 168 15.32 6.88 26.88
CA LYS A 168 14.47 7.43 27.94
C LYS A 168 13.72 8.70 27.55
N THR A 169 13.97 9.25 26.36
CA THR A 169 13.29 10.45 25.89
C THR A 169 11.94 10.07 25.29
N ALA A 170 10.89 10.72 25.76
CA ALA A 170 9.55 10.56 25.22
C ALA A 170 9.50 11.02 23.75
N VAL A 171 8.79 10.25 22.92
CA VAL A 171 8.45 10.69 21.56
C VAL A 171 7.53 11.92 21.67
N PRO A 172 7.87 13.06 21.03
CA PRO A 172 7.01 14.24 21.05
C PRO A 172 5.61 13.94 20.52
N GLU A 173 4.57 14.40 21.20
CA GLU A 173 3.20 14.22 20.72
C GLU A 173 2.90 15.22 19.59
N LEU A 174 2.18 14.76 18.57
CA LEU A 174 1.71 15.57 17.46
C LEU A 174 0.19 15.66 17.47
N SER A 175 -0.35 16.76 16.94
CA SER A 175 -1.79 16.87 16.67
C SER A 175 -2.22 15.88 15.59
N ASP A 176 -3.50 15.52 15.58
CA ASP A 176 -4.04 14.56 14.60
C ASP A 176 -3.79 15.02 13.16
N ALA A 177 -4.00 16.31 12.87
CA ALA A 177 -3.73 16.89 11.56
C ALA A 177 -2.24 16.80 11.18
N ALA A 178 -1.32 17.01 12.13
CA ALA A 178 0.12 16.90 11.88
C ALA A 178 0.55 15.44 11.65
N LEU A 179 -0.04 14.49 12.38
CA LEU A 179 0.19 13.05 12.16
C LEU A 179 -0.18 12.62 10.75
N GLN A 180 -1.24 13.18 10.17
CA GLN A 180 -1.69 12.80 8.82
C GLN A 180 -0.74 13.28 7.70
N GLN A 181 0.05 14.33 7.92
CA GLN A 181 0.90 14.90 6.86
C GLN A 181 2.05 13.97 6.47
N GLY A 182 2.70 13.36 7.46
CA GLY A 182 3.99 12.69 7.29
C GLY A 182 5.17 13.62 7.64
N GLY A 183 6.38 13.06 7.54
CA GLY A 183 7.62 13.69 7.97
C GLY A 183 8.40 14.44 6.90
N ASN A 184 7.96 14.49 5.64
CA ASN A 184 8.61 15.20 4.52
C ASN A 184 8.03 16.61 4.31
N ILE A 185 7.67 17.29 5.40
CA ILE A 185 7.30 18.70 5.39
C ILE A 185 8.51 19.55 5.82
N ASP A 186 8.61 20.77 5.30
CA ASP A 186 9.72 21.69 5.62
C ASP A 186 9.83 21.94 7.14
N ASP A 187 8.67 22.12 7.79
CA ASP A 187 8.55 22.40 9.23
C ASP A 187 8.59 21.15 10.12
N PHE A 188 9.02 19.98 9.62
CA PHE A 188 9.11 18.78 10.45
C PHE A 188 10.21 18.95 11.50
N LYS A 189 9.80 19.06 12.77
CA LYS A 189 10.73 19.31 13.88
C LYS A 189 11.25 18.00 14.44
N LEU A 190 12.57 17.84 14.41
CA LEU A 190 13.24 16.83 15.20
C LEU A 190 13.47 17.35 16.63
N PRO A 191 13.25 16.53 17.67
CA PRO A 191 13.41 16.96 19.05
C PRO A 191 14.89 17.22 19.40
N GLY A 192 15.14 18.39 20.00
CA GLY A 192 16.38 18.76 20.68
C GLY A 192 17.65 18.31 19.94
N PRO A 193 18.53 17.49 20.55
CA PRO A 193 19.84 17.13 20.00
C PRO A 193 19.80 16.31 18.70
N LEU A 194 18.62 15.93 18.18
CA LEU A 194 18.47 15.31 16.87
C LEU A 194 18.53 16.31 15.72
N SER A 195 18.14 17.58 15.93
CA SER A 195 18.11 18.61 14.88
C SER A 195 19.48 18.82 14.23
N ASP A 196 20.54 18.69 15.01
CA ASP A 196 21.91 18.94 14.58
C ASP A 196 22.59 17.67 14.03
N LYS A 197 21.98 16.50 14.26
CA LYS A 197 22.59 15.18 14.00
C LYS A 197 21.95 14.43 12.83
N VAL A 198 20.69 14.70 12.51
CA VAL A 198 19.97 14.03 11.41
C VAL A 198 19.83 14.99 10.25
N LYS A 199 20.48 14.68 9.14
CA LYS A 199 20.28 15.42 7.89
C LYS A 199 18.99 14.97 7.22
N LEU A 200 18.14 15.94 6.95
CA LEU A 200 16.78 15.78 6.49
C LEU A 200 16.63 16.05 4.97
N ASP A 201 17.73 16.17 4.25
CA ASP A 201 17.80 16.39 2.79
C ASP A 201 17.47 15.11 1.99
N LYS A 202 17.56 13.93 2.63
CA LYS A 202 17.32 12.62 2.01
C LYS A 202 16.25 11.80 2.73
N ARG A 203 15.22 12.47 3.24
CA ARG A 203 14.08 11.88 3.96
C ARG A 203 13.43 10.68 3.26
N GLY A 204 13.35 10.72 1.93
CA GLY A 204 12.85 9.62 1.11
C GLY A 204 13.88 8.52 0.77
N GLN A 205 15.12 8.57 1.23
CA GLN A 205 16.17 7.64 0.82
C GLN A 205 16.78 6.89 2.00
N MET A 206 16.02 6.73 3.09
CA MET A 206 16.47 5.94 4.23
C MET A 206 16.79 4.49 3.80
N PRO A 207 17.98 3.96 4.14
CA PRO A 207 18.31 2.55 3.92
C PRO A 207 17.24 1.63 4.51
N GLY A 208 16.78 0.64 3.75
CA GLY A 208 15.68 -0.24 4.15
C GLY A 208 14.28 0.24 3.75
N ARG A 209 14.13 1.42 3.13
CA ARG A 209 12.85 1.87 2.55
C ARG A 209 12.41 0.98 1.38
N ALA A 210 11.10 0.90 1.16
CA ALA A 210 10.46 0.23 0.03
C ALA A 210 10.87 -1.26 -0.03
N PHE A 211 11.08 -1.81 -1.22
CA PHE A 211 11.57 -3.18 -1.43
C PHE A 211 13.03 -3.15 -1.92
N ALA A 212 13.80 -4.18 -1.59
CA ALA A 212 15.21 -4.29 -1.99
C ALA A 212 15.32 -4.61 -3.48
N LYS A 213 15.90 -3.71 -4.27
CA LYS A 213 16.03 -3.82 -5.73
C LYS A 213 16.50 -5.20 -6.17
N LEU A 214 15.71 -5.80 -7.05
CA LEU A 214 16.05 -7.00 -7.81
C LEU A 214 16.28 -6.59 -9.25
N ASP A 215 17.47 -6.88 -9.79
CA ASP A 215 17.75 -6.59 -11.19
C ASP A 215 16.97 -7.53 -12.12
N LYS A 216 16.66 -7.04 -13.32
CA LYS A 216 16.08 -7.86 -14.39
C LYS A 216 17.10 -8.92 -14.81
N THR A 217 16.59 -10.09 -15.14
CA THR A 217 17.38 -11.23 -15.60
C THR A 217 17.29 -11.37 -17.13
N ASP A 218 18.14 -12.21 -17.71
CA ASP A 218 18.23 -12.38 -19.16
C ASP A 218 16.95 -12.94 -19.80
N GLN A 219 16.17 -13.72 -19.04
CA GLN A 219 14.91 -14.30 -19.53
C GLN A 219 13.72 -13.49 -19.03
N ALA A 220 12.77 -13.25 -19.94
CA ALA A 220 11.49 -12.65 -19.57
C ALA A 220 10.76 -13.53 -18.51
N PRO A 221 10.07 -12.91 -17.53
CA PRO A 221 9.29 -13.64 -16.53
C PRO A 221 8.26 -14.57 -17.19
N SER A 222 8.20 -15.83 -16.78
CA SER A 222 7.28 -16.84 -17.34
C SER A 222 6.34 -17.41 -16.27
N PRO A 223 5.01 -17.26 -16.45
CA PRO A 223 4.02 -17.95 -15.61
C PRO A 223 4.20 -19.47 -15.59
N GLU A 224 4.57 -20.08 -16.70
CA GLU A 224 4.73 -21.54 -16.83
C GLU A 224 5.91 -22.07 -16.00
N ARG A 225 7.03 -21.35 -15.98
CA ARG A 225 8.15 -21.66 -15.07
C ARG A 225 7.78 -21.35 -13.62
N GLY A 226 7.11 -20.22 -13.40
CA GLY A 226 6.66 -19.79 -12.08
C GLY A 226 5.70 -20.76 -11.41
N ALA A 227 4.87 -21.46 -12.19
CA ALA A 227 3.96 -22.49 -11.69
C ALA A 227 4.69 -23.60 -10.93
N LYS A 228 5.86 -24.02 -11.43
CA LYS A 228 6.68 -25.07 -10.81
C LYS A 228 7.28 -24.57 -9.49
N ILE A 229 7.83 -23.36 -9.51
CA ILE A 229 8.39 -22.69 -8.32
C ILE A 229 7.31 -22.51 -7.24
N TYR A 230 6.10 -22.14 -7.65
CA TYR A 230 4.97 -22.00 -6.75
C TYR A 230 4.58 -23.31 -6.08
N ALA A 231 4.42 -24.38 -6.87
CA ALA A 231 4.08 -25.70 -6.35
C ALA A 231 5.15 -26.20 -5.36
N GLU A 232 6.42 -25.95 -5.64
CA GLU A 232 7.54 -26.43 -4.84
C GLU A 232 7.74 -25.63 -3.54
N HIS A 233 7.53 -24.31 -3.56
CA HIS A 233 7.97 -23.42 -2.48
C HIS A 233 6.88 -22.55 -1.85
N CYS A 234 5.69 -22.47 -2.45
CA CYS A 234 4.65 -21.52 -2.04
C CYS A 234 3.33 -22.20 -1.66
N ALA A 235 2.91 -23.23 -2.39
CA ALA A 235 1.59 -23.85 -2.27
C ALA A 235 1.30 -24.42 -0.88
N LEU A 236 2.32 -24.89 -0.15
CA LEU A 236 2.17 -25.38 1.22
C LEU A 236 1.57 -24.32 2.17
N CYS A 237 1.93 -23.06 1.94
CA CYS A 237 1.48 -21.94 2.77
C CYS A 237 0.31 -21.19 2.14
N HIS A 238 0.32 -21.01 0.82
CA HIS A 238 -0.67 -20.19 0.12
C HIS A 238 -1.79 -21.00 -0.54
N ALA A 239 -1.84 -22.31 -0.30
CA ALA A 239 -2.69 -23.29 -0.97
C ALA A 239 -2.38 -23.45 -2.47
N GLU A 240 -2.74 -24.58 -3.08
CA GLU A 240 -2.51 -24.84 -4.51
C GLU A 240 -3.27 -23.84 -5.40
N ASP A 241 -4.45 -23.41 -4.93
CA ASP A 241 -5.33 -22.45 -5.58
C ASP A 241 -5.08 -21.00 -5.14
N GLY A 242 -4.02 -20.74 -4.37
CA GLY A 242 -3.59 -19.41 -3.94
C GLY A 242 -4.56 -18.68 -3.03
N GLN A 243 -5.57 -19.36 -2.47
CA GLN A 243 -6.56 -18.74 -1.57
C GLN A 243 -6.04 -18.54 -0.15
N GLY A 244 -4.82 -18.98 0.15
CA GLY A 244 -4.25 -18.89 1.49
C GLY A 244 -4.90 -19.86 2.47
N ILE A 245 -4.65 -19.65 3.76
CA ILE A 245 -5.17 -20.51 4.83
C ILE A 245 -5.89 -19.65 5.86
N LYS A 246 -7.09 -20.11 6.23
CA LYS A 246 -7.86 -19.58 7.36
C LYS A 246 -7.83 -20.54 8.53
N MET A 247 -7.83 -19.98 9.75
CA MET A 247 -8.06 -20.73 10.98
C MET A 247 -9.03 -19.93 11.85
N ALA A 248 -10.12 -20.55 12.29
CA ALA A 248 -11.18 -19.90 13.07
C ALA A 248 -11.68 -18.58 12.46
N ASP A 249 -11.96 -18.61 11.14
CA ASP A 249 -12.38 -17.44 10.34
C ASP A 249 -11.38 -16.29 10.23
N VAL A 250 -10.17 -16.44 10.77
CA VAL A 250 -9.07 -15.49 10.64
C VAL A 250 -8.13 -15.97 9.53
N THR A 251 -7.81 -15.09 8.57
CA THR A 251 -6.79 -15.35 7.57
C THR A 251 -5.41 -15.40 8.22
N VAL A 252 -4.80 -16.58 8.23
CA VAL A 252 -3.46 -16.80 8.80
C VAL A 252 -2.39 -16.67 7.71
N LEU A 253 -2.66 -17.21 6.53
CA LEU A 253 -1.79 -17.07 5.35
C LEU A 253 -2.60 -16.40 4.24
N PRO A 254 -2.08 -15.33 3.62
CA PRO A 254 -2.89 -14.48 2.76
C PRO A 254 -3.19 -15.14 1.40
N PRO A 255 -4.37 -14.86 0.82
CA PRO A 255 -4.66 -15.16 -0.58
C PRO A 255 -3.79 -14.30 -1.51
N LEU A 256 -3.20 -14.93 -2.52
CA LEU A 256 -2.30 -14.27 -3.48
C LEU A 256 -3.03 -13.83 -4.77
N TRP A 257 -4.18 -14.44 -5.06
CA TRP A 257 -5.09 -14.09 -6.14
C TRP A 257 -6.52 -14.54 -5.80
N GLY A 258 -7.46 -14.35 -6.73
CA GLY A 258 -8.87 -14.64 -6.48
C GLY A 258 -9.58 -13.50 -5.74
N ALA A 259 -10.88 -13.68 -5.48
CA ALA A 259 -11.79 -12.65 -4.97
C ALA A 259 -11.35 -12.00 -3.65
N GLN A 260 -10.50 -12.69 -2.87
CA GLN A 260 -10.14 -12.30 -1.51
C GLN A 260 -8.73 -11.73 -1.40
N SER A 261 -8.04 -11.53 -2.53
CA SER A 261 -6.71 -10.91 -2.61
C SER A 261 -6.78 -9.40 -2.90
N TYR A 262 -5.62 -8.79 -3.14
CA TYR A 262 -5.49 -7.39 -3.58
C TYR A 262 -6.04 -7.22 -5.01
N ASN A 263 -6.56 -6.04 -5.34
CA ASN A 263 -7.20 -5.78 -6.63
C ASN A 263 -6.20 -5.38 -7.74
N TRP A 264 -6.70 -5.25 -8.97
CA TRP A 264 -5.91 -4.91 -10.14
C TRP A 264 -5.27 -3.51 -10.11
N GLY A 265 -5.71 -2.60 -9.24
CA GLY A 265 -5.05 -1.29 -9.06
C GLY A 265 -3.93 -1.30 -8.00
N ALA A 266 -3.74 -2.41 -7.28
CA ALA A 266 -2.75 -2.49 -6.20
C ALA A 266 -1.33 -2.70 -6.72
N GLY A 267 -0.33 -1.96 -6.23
CA GLY A 267 1.06 -2.04 -6.71
C GLY A 267 1.68 -3.45 -6.68
N MET A 268 1.19 -4.36 -5.83
CA MET A 268 1.61 -5.76 -5.77
C MET A 268 1.16 -6.59 -6.98
N HIS A 269 0.21 -6.11 -7.80
CA HIS A 269 -0.19 -6.74 -9.06
C HIS A 269 0.93 -6.67 -10.13
N ARG A 270 1.92 -5.81 -9.96
CA ARG A 270 3.04 -5.66 -10.89
C ARG A 270 4.08 -6.74 -10.60
N VAL A 271 4.55 -7.40 -11.65
CA VAL A 271 5.54 -8.48 -11.62
C VAL A 271 6.85 -7.99 -10.99
N ASN A 272 7.33 -6.80 -11.35
CA ASN A 272 8.55 -6.22 -10.77
C ASN A 272 8.43 -5.99 -9.25
N THR A 273 7.33 -5.39 -8.80
CA THR A 273 7.06 -5.18 -7.38
C THR A 273 7.01 -6.50 -6.62
N ALA A 274 6.22 -7.46 -7.13
CA ALA A 274 6.06 -8.77 -6.51
C ALA A 274 7.37 -9.56 -6.50
N ALA A 275 8.13 -9.60 -7.60
CA ALA A 275 9.41 -10.30 -7.68
C ALA A 275 10.42 -9.77 -6.66
N THR A 276 10.48 -8.44 -6.53
CA THR A 276 11.35 -7.76 -5.56
C THR A 276 10.96 -8.11 -4.12
N PHE A 277 9.65 -8.09 -3.80
CA PHE A 277 9.15 -8.49 -2.49
C PHE A 277 9.44 -9.98 -2.20
N ILE A 278 9.13 -10.86 -3.14
CA ILE A 278 9.29 -12.31 -3.01
C ILE A 278 10.76 -12.67 -2.83
N TYR A 279 11.66 -12.13 -3.66
CA TYR A 279 13.09 -12.43 -3.58
C TYR A 279 13.71 -12.03 -2.23
N GLU A 280 13.27 -10.94 -1.62
CA GLU A 280 13.83 -10.48 -0.34
C GLU A 280 13.11 -11.10 0.87
N ASN A 281 11.82 -11.43 0.77
CA ASN A 281 11.00 -11.75 1.94
C ASN A 281 10.36 -13.15 1.94
N MET A 282 10.35 -13.84 0.81
CA MET A 282 9.73 -15.16 0.66
C MET A 282 10.72 -16.22 0.16
N PRO A 283 10.49 -17.52 0.46
CA PRO A 283 9.56 -18.05 1.46
C PRO A 283 9.81 -17.49 2.87
N LEU A 284 8.76 -17.42 3.69
CA LEU A 284 8.85 -16.85 5.04
C LEU A 284 9.92 -17.56 5.86
N GLY A 285 10.73 -16.78 6.59
CA GLY A 285 11.87 -17.32 7.35
C GLY A 285 13.07 -17.74 6.49
N LYS A 286 13.00 -17.58 5.16
CA LYS A 286 14.10 -17.86 4.23
C LYS A 286 14.69 -19.27 4.36
N ALA A 287 13.81 -20.25 4.56
CA ALA A 287 14.19 -21.67 4.56
C ALA A 287 14.91 -22.08 3.26
N VAL A 288 14.56 -21.44 2.15
CA VAL A 288 15.27 -21.50 0.86
C VAL A 288 15.39 -20.07 0.31
N GLN A 289 16.51 -19.75 -0.33
CA GLN A 289 16.65 -18.51 -1.10
C GLN A 289 16.43 -18.81 -2.58
N LEU A 290 15.36 -18.27 -3.15
CA LEU A 290 15.09 -18.35 -4.57
C LEU A 290 16.19 -17.64 -5.36
N LYS A 291 16.49 -18.14 -6.56
CA LYS A 291 17.29 -17.40 -7.54
C LYS A 291 16.50 -16.19 -8.05
N PRO A 292 17.18 -15.13 -8.53
CA PRO A 292 16.51 -13.96 -9.10
C PRO A 292 15.45 -14.32 -10.16
N GLN A 293 15.79 -15.19 -11.13
CA GLN A 293 14.84 -15.61 -12.18
C GLN A 293 13.64 -16.36 -11.62
N GLU A 294 13.83 -17.21 -10.60
CA GLU A 294 12.75 -17.97 -9.97
C GLU A 294 11.76 -17.01 -9.29
N ALA A 295 12.26 -15.93 -8.66
CA ALA A 295 11.41 -14.88 -8.08
C ALA A 295 10.62 -14.09 -9.14
N TRP A 296 11.23 -13.76 -10.28
CA TRP A 296 10.55 -13.13 -11.42
C TRP A 296 9.46 -14.04 -12.01
N ASP A 297 9.77 -15.31 -12.21
CA ASP A 297 8.84 -16.27 -12.80
C ASP A 297 7.65 -16.54 -11.87
N VAL A 298 7.88 -16.78 -10.58
CA VAL A 298 6.78 -17.01 -9.62
C VAL A 298 5.92 -15.75 -9.41
N ALA A 299 6.52 -14.55 -9.46
CA ALA A 299 5.77 -13.30 -9.45
C ALA A 299 4.88 -13.18 -10.69
N ALA A 300 5.39 -13.56 -11.86
CA ALA A 300 4.61 -13.55 -13.09
C ALA A 300 3.43 -14.54 -13.00
N TYR A 301 3.68 -15.75 -12.50
CA TYR A 301 2.63 -16.73 -12.26
C TYR A 301 1.55 -16.21 -11.31
N ILE A 302 1.92 -15.67 -10.14
CA ILE A 302 0.96 -15.13 -9.16
C ILE A 302 0.11 -14.01 -9.77
N ASN A 303 0.72 -13.12 -10.54
CA ASN A 303 0.07 -11.92 -11.09
C ASN A 303 -0.53 -12.12 -12.49
N SER A 304 -0.45 -13.31 -13.07
CA SER A 304 -1.13 -13.70 -14.31
C SER A 304 -2.50 -14.36 -14.04
N ARG A 305 -3.17 -13.97 -12.96
CA ARG A 305 -4.41 -14.56 -12.48
C ARG A 305 -5.43 -13.51 -12.10
N GLU A 306 -6.70 -13.86 -12.23
CA GLU A 306 -7.77 -12.94 -11.89
C GLU A 306 -7.85 -12.66 -10.39
N ARG A 307 -8.22 -11.42 -10.12
CA ARG A 307 -8.35 -10.80 -8.80
C ARG A 307 -9.47 -9.75 -8.88
N PRO A 308 -9.81 -9.05 -7.78
CA PRO A 308 -10.81 -8.01 -7.87
C PRO A 308 -10.42 -6.93 -8.87
N GLN A 309 -11.43 -6.39 -9.55
CA GLN A 309 -11.29 -5.41 -10.61
C GLN A 309 -10.61 -4.13 -10.10
N ASP A 310 -9.95 -3.41 -11.00
CA ASP A 310 -9.45 -2.07 -10.71
C ASP A 310 -10.63 -1.16 -10.31
N PRO A 311 -10.58 -0.49 -9.14
CA PRO A 311 -11.62 0.46 -8.72
C PRO A 311 -11.87 1.61 -9.72
N ARG A 312 -10.95 1.83 -10.66
CA ARG A 312 -11.01 2.84 -11.71
C ARG A 312 -11.58 2.31 -13.04
N PHE A 313 -12.02 1.05 -13.06
CA PHE A 313 -12.60 0.42 -14.24
C PHE A 313 -14.00 0.97 -14.55
N GLU A 314 -14.19 1.46 -15.77
CA GLU A 314 -15.44 2.07 -16.25
C GLU A 314 -16.19 1.20 -17.28
N GLY A 315 -15.90 -0.10 -17.32
CA GLY A 315 -16.56 -1.05 -18.24
C GLY A 315 -15.72 -1.48 -19.44
N ASP A 316 -14.55 -0.88 -19.67
CA ASP A 316 -13.63 -1.22 -20.77
C ASP A 316 -12.22 -1.55 -20.26
N VAL A 317 -11.81 -2.81 -20.45
CA VAL A 317 -10.50 -3.32 -20.01
C VAL A 317 -9.37 -2.70 -20.82
N ALA A 318 -9.54 -2.52 -22.13
CA ALA A 318 -8.52 -1.94 -23.00
C ALA A 318 -8.30 -0.45 -22.67
N ALA A 319 -9.38 0.30 -22.44
CA ALA A 319 -9.29 1.69 -22.01
C ALA A 319 -8.59 1.81 -20.63
N THR A 320 -9.00 0.98 -19.67
CA THR A 320 -8.40 0.94 -18.33
C THR A 320 -6.91 0.56 -18.39
N ALA A 321 -6.56 -0.42 -19.22
CA ALA A 321 -5.17 -0.85 -19.41
C ALA A 321 -4.32 0.28 -19.99
N LYS A 322 -4.82 0.96 -21.02
CA LYS A 322 -4.13 2.10 -21.63
C LYS A 322 -3.94 3.27 -20.66
N GLN A 323 -4.93 3.54 -19.81
CA GLN A 323 -4.90 4.70 -18.92
C GLN A 323 -4.07 4.46 -17.66
N TYR A 324 -4.17 3.27 -17.06
CA TYR A 324 -3.63 3.02 -15.72
C TYR A 324 -2.52 1.97 -15.65
N HIS A 325 -2.35 1.14 -16.69
CA HIS A 325 -1.43 0.01 -16.71
C HIS A 325 -0.45 0.02 -17.90
N ALA A 326 -0.44 1.06 -18.74
CA ALA A 326 0.40 1.11 -19.94
C ALA A 326 1.91 1.01 -19.63
N ASP A 327 2.32 1.61 -18.51
CA ASP A 327 3.72 1.64 -18.06
C ASP A 327 4.03 0.58 -16.98
N ASP A 328 3.03 -0.19 -16.55
CA ASP A 328 3.17 -1.15 -15.45
C ASP A 328 3.73 -2.50 -15.98
N ASP A 329 4.70 -3.09 -15.28
CA ASP A 329 5.23 -4.43 -15.56
C ASP A 329 4.21 -5.50 -15.07
N GLY A 330 3.02 -5.58 -15.69
CA GLY A 330 1.90 -6.42 -15.27
C GLY A 330 1.15 -7.10 -16.40
N PHE A 331 0.10 -7.87 -16.06
CA PHE A 331 -0.69 -8.66 -17.02
C PHE A 331 -2.10 -8.11 -17.31
N TYR A 332 -2.54 -7.04 -16.65
CA TYR A 332 -3.86 -6.46 -16.89
C TYR A 332 -4.03 -6.04 -18.36
N GLY A 333 -5.13 -6.47 -19.00
CA GLY A 333 -5.41 -6.22 -20.41
C GLY A 333 -4.57 -7.04 -21.40
N LYS A 334 -3.74 -7.97 -20.93
CA LYS A 334 -2.97 -8.90 -21.77
C LYS A 334 -3.65 -10.27 -21.83
N GLU A 335 -3.47 -10.95 -22.95
CA GLU A 335 -3.94 -12.32 -23.13
C GLU A 335 -3.00 -13.29 -22.40
N VAL A 336 -3.57 -14.13 -21.54
CA VAL A 336 -2.90 -15.23 -20.84
C VAL A 336 -3.81 -16.44 -20.94
N GLU A 337 -3.29 -17.58 -21.42
CA GLU A 337 -4.05 -18.82 -21.57
C GLU A 337 -5.36 -18.67 -22.39
N GLY A 338 -5.35 -17.79 -23.39
CA GLY A 338 -6.50 -17.53 -24.27
C GLY A 338 -7.56 -16.56 -23.71
N GLU A 339 -7.28 -15.93 -22.57
CA GLU A 339 -8.20 -15.01 -21.89
C GLU A 339 -7.51 -13.66 -21.61
N ILE A 340 -8.22 -12.56 -21.84
CA ILE A 340 -7.69 -11.22 -21.51
C ILE A 340 -7.89 -10.96 -20.02
N LEU A 341 -6.80 -10.82 -19.27
CA LEU A 341 -6.87 -10.56 -17.84
C LEU A 341 -7.50 -9.21 -17.52
N GLY A 342 -8.35 -9.18 -16.50
CA GLY A 342 -9.21 -8.05 -16.17
C GLY A 342 -10.62 -8.17 -16.72
N THR A 343 -10.89 -9.08 -17.68
CA THR A 343 -12.24 -9.30 -18.22
C THR A 343 -13.11 -10.21 -17.34
N LYS A 344 -12.48 -11.14 -16.63
CA LYS A 344 -13.14 -12.05 -15.66
C LYS A 344 -12.75 -11.71 -14.23
N ALA A 345 -12.33 -10.46 -14.00
CA ALA A 345 -11.99 -9.95 -12.68
C ALA A 345 -13.21 -10.03 -11.75
N PHE A 346 -12.96 -10.32 -10.48
CA PHE A 346 -14.00 -10.29 -9.47
C PHE A 346 -14.48 -8.85 -9.27
N PRO A 347 -15.73 -8.60 -8.83
CA PRO A 347 -16.16 -7.24 -8.55
C PRO A 347 -15.22 -6.56 -7.54
N ALA A 348 -14.79 -5.33 -7.87
CA ALA A 348 -14.17 -4.46 -6.87
C ALA A 348 -15.16 -4.32 -5.70
N THR A 349 -14.74 -4.64 -4.49
CA THR A 349 -15.69 -4.67 -3.38
C THR A 349 -15.99 -3.24 -3.00
N THR A 350 -17.17 -2.75 -3.40
CA THR A 350 -17.71 -1.50 -2.89
C THR A 350 -18.20 -1.79 -1.47
N VAL A 351 -17.32 -1.56 -0.51
CA VAL A 351 -17.69 -1.59 0.88
C VAL A 351 -18.79 -0.54 1.10
N LYS A 352 -19.93 -0.97 1.65
CA LYS A 352 -21.15 -0.16 1.76
C LYS A 352 -20.95 1.10 2.59
#